data_AF-A0A453PE41-F1
#
_entry.id   AF-A0A453PE41-F1
#
_cell.length_a   1.000
_cell.length_b   1.000
_cell.length_c   1.000
_cell.angle_alpha   90.00
_cell.angle_beta   90.00
_cell.angle_gamma   90.00
#
_symmetry.space_group_name_H-M   'P 1'
#
loop_
_entity.id
_entity.type
_entity.pdbx_description
1 polymer ?
#
loop_
_entity_poly.entity_id
_entity_poly.type
_entity_poly.pdbx_seq_one_letter_code
_entity_poly.pdbx_strand_id
1 'polypeptide(L)'
;MDSICSVLSLQKLLNFFSVGTNSPQGEFDVVVYDCNNTEEFLRLTGATERARSYLKYVRELAEKTDIGRLASPSLLKLIYDAARPNGRTGEVRMSAEIWNEIEQLLEKISLWFTDPSKLACFLVMDPRGSISVSSALRYWGCTIQAGAQICGAFGYAEDPSEMHQGVAEKFLPLSFSSLPFLPTDSSADWGRALNSLNQNTKGLLRNTSKVYPSVSFDSAQKSVTLFMPGFDKSEIKLYQYRGGSELLIEAGDQRRVIKLPPAMQGKVGGAKFVDRNLVVTIR
;
A
#
# COMPACT_ATOMS: atom_id res chain seq x y z
N MET A 1 -14.39 2.04 10.00
CA MET A 1 -14.94 0.92 9.19
C MET A 1 -15.11 1.32 7.73
N ASP A 2 -15.01 2.60 7.40
CA ASP A 2 -15.43 3.13 6.09
C ASP A 2 -14.48 2.75 4.94
N SER A 3 -13.18 2.59 5.22
CA SER A 3 -12.18 2.36 4.17
C SER A 3 -12.32 1.03 3.42
N ILE A 4 -12.80 -0.05 4.06
CA ILE A 4 -13.05 -1.33 3.35
C ILE A 4 -14.23 -1.18 2.40
N CYS A 5 -15.30 -0.51 2.83
CA CYS A 5 -16.44 -0.20 1.98
C CYS A 5 -16.00 0.69 0.81
N SER A 6 -15.11 1.65 1.03
CA SER A 6 -14.52 2.46 -0.04
C SER A 6 -13.71 1.60 -1.02
N VAL A 7 -12.89 0.65 -0.57
CA VAL A 7 -12.17 -0.29 -1.46
C VAL A 7 -13.15 -1.11 -2.31
N LEU A 8 -14.22 -1.64 -1.69
CA LEU A 8 -15.23 -2.44 -2.40
C LEU A 8 -16.04 -1.58 -3.39
N SER A 9 -16.33 -0.33 -3.04
CA SER A 9 -16.97 0.64 -3.96
C SER A 9 -16.05 1.00 -5.12
N LEU A 10 -14.75 1.21 -4.85
CA LEU A 10 -13.73 1.46 -5.87
C LEU A 10 -13.60 0.26 -6.82
N GLN A 11 -13.63 -0.97 -6.27
CA GLN A 11 -13.74 -2.20 -7.05
C GLN A 11 -15.00 -2.23 -7.92
N LYS A 12 -16.18 -1.88 -7.37
CA LYS A 12 -17.44 -1.89 -8.13
C LYS A 12 -17.43 -0.86 -9.26
N LEU A 13 -16.86 0.32 -9.01
CA LEU A 13 -16.83 1.43 -9.96
C LEU A 13 -15.81 1.21 -11.09
N LEU A 14 -14.61 0.76 -10.76
CA LEU A 14 -13.52 0.58 -11.73
C LEU A 14 -13.41 -0.85 -12.26
N ASN A 15 -14.25 -1.76 -11.74
CA ASN A 15 -14.36 -3.17 -12.13
C ASN A 15 -12.98 -3.88 -12.25
N PHE A 16 -12.05 -3.56 -11.33
CA PHE A 16 -10.65 -4.00 -11.38
C PHE A 16 -10.45 -5.52 -11.49
N PHE A 17 -11.46 -6.32 -11.15
CA PHE A 17 -11.37 -7.78 -11.01
C PHE A 17 -12.21 -8.57 -12.02
N SER A 18 -12.75 -7.93 -13.08
CA SER A 18 -13.37 -8.69 -14.18
C SER A 18 -12.31 -9.48 -14.96
N VAL A 19 -12.06 -10.71 -14.51
CA VAL A 19 -11.38 -11.74 -15.28
C VAL A 19 -12.46 -12.67 -15.81
N GLY A 20 -12.87 -12.49 -17.07
CA GLY A 20 -13.86 -13.36 -17.71
C GLY A 20 -14.54 -12.76 -18.95
N THR A 21 -13.87 -12.90 -20.09
CA THR A 21 -14.36 -13.03 -21.50
C THR A 21 -15.46 -12.13 -22.08
N ASN A 22 -16.06 -11.18 -21.37
CA ASN A 22 -16.95 -10.16 -21.94
C ASN A 22 -16.95 -8.89 -21.07
N SER A 23 -15.77 -8.43 -20.64
CA SER A 23 -15.67 -7.03 -20.22
C SER A 23 -15.67 -6.16 -21.48
N PRO A 24 -16.54 -5.15 -21.61
CA PRO A 24 -16.27 -4.09 -22.60
C PRO A 24 -14.85 -3.60 -22.32
N GLN A 25 -14.07 -3.37 -23.38
CA GLN A 25 -12.74 -2.78 -23.29
C GLN A 25 -12.76 -1.71 -22.18
N GLY A 26 -11.80 -1.79 -21.24
CA GLY A 26 -11.74 -0.81 -20.16
C GLY A 26 -11.83 0.58 -20.77
N GLU A 27 -12.82 1.36 -20.33
CA GLU A 27 -13.12 2.68 -20.90
C GLU A 27 -11.91 3.63 -20.76
N PHE A 28 -11.01 3.32 -19.83
CA PHE A 28 -9.83 4.11 -19.51
C PHE A 28 -8.58 3.23 -19.43
N ASP A 29 -7.50 3.69 -20.09
CA ASP A 29 -6.17 3.10 -19.95
C ASP A 29 -5.48 3.55 -18.66
N VAL A 30 -5.73 4.79 -18.22
CA VAL A 30 -5.13 5.42 -17.04
C VAL A 30 -6.19 6.23 -16.30
N VAL A 31 -6.27 6.03 -14.98
CA VAL A 31 -7.11 6.81 -14.08
C VAL A 31 -6.22 7.63 -13.17
N VAL A 32 -6.36 8.96 -13.21
CA VAL A 32 -5.65 9.87 -12.31
C VAL A 32 -6.55 10.16 -11.12
N TYR A 33 -6.09 9.78 -9.92
CA TYR A 33 -6.80 10.04 -8.68
C TYR A 33 -6.06 11.13 -7.89
N ASP A 34 -6.70 12.29 -7.76
CA ASP A 34 -6.22 13.36 -6.91
C ASP A 34 -6.68 13.14 -5.46
N CYS A 35 -5.72 12.95 -4.56
CA CYS A 35 -5.99 12.62 -3.16
C CYS A 35 -6.24 13.90 -2.35
N ASN A 36 -7.51 14.20 -2.04
CA ASN A 36 -7.84 15.33 -1.16
C ASN A 36 -7.38 15.11 0.30
N ASN A 37 -7.26 13.85 0.74
CA ASN A 37 -6.76 13.48 2.07
C ASN A 37 -5.82 12.27 2.01
N THR A 38 -4.54 12.49 2.25
CA THR A 38 -3.51 11.45 2.26
C THR A 38 -3.78 10.35 3.28
N GLU A 39 -4.33 10.67 4.45
CA GLU A 39 -4.63 9.67 5.47
C GLU A 39 -5.73 8.70 5.04
N GLU A 40 -6.72 9.19 4.29
CA GLU A 40 -7.79 8.35 3.77
C GLU A 40 -7.25 7.35 2.75
N PHE A 41 -6.35 7.79 1.87
CA PHE A 41 -5.65 6.92 0.93
C PHE A 41 -4.81 5.85 1.65
N LEU A 42 -4.09 6.21 2.72
CA LEU A 42 -3.34 5.26 3.54
C LEU A 42 -4.26 4.24 4.24
N ARG A 43 -5.41 4.68 4.74
CA ARG A 43 -6.41 3.77 5.32
C ARG A 43 -7.04 2.86 4.27
N LEU A 44 -7.28 3.36 3.06
CA LEU A 44 -7.81 2.59 1.92
C LEU A 44 -6.85 1.47 1.51
N THR A 45 -5.58 1.82 1.28
CA THR A 45 -4.54 0.87 0.86
C THR A 45 -4.29 -0.19 1.94
N GLY A 46 -4.17 0.23 3.20
CA GLY A 46 -4.00 -0.69 4.34
C GLY A 46 -5.27 -1.44 4.77
N ALA A 47 -6.45 -1.08 4.25
CA ALA A 47 -7.72 -1.69 4.65
C ALA A 47 -7.77 -3.20 4.34
N THR A 48 -7.17 -3.59 3.21
CA THR A 48 -7.21 -4.98 2.72
C THR A 48 -6.48 -5.93 3.66
N GLU A 49 -5.26 -5.59 4.06
CA GLU A 49 -4.46 -6.42 4.96
C GLU A 49 -5.03 -6.44 6.38
N ARG A 50 -5.59 -5.31 6.84
CA ARG A 50 -6.37 -5.26 8.09
C ARG A 50 -7.59 -6.19 8.01
N ALA A 51 -8.36 -6.13 6.93
CA ALA A 51 -9.54 -6.98 6.72
C ALA A 51 -9.17 -8.46 6.72
N ARG A 52 -8.08 -8.85 6.03
CA ARG A 52 -7.57 -10.24 6.04
C ARG A 52 -7.20 -10.69 7.45
N SER A 53 -6.53 -9.83 8.21
CA SER A 53 -6.13 -10.15 9.58
C SER A 53 -7.34 -10.37 10.49
N TYR A 54 -8.36 -9.51 10.39
CA TYR A 54 -9.64 -9.72 11.10
C TYR A 54 -10.39 -10.95 10.62
N LEU A 55 -10.44 -11.21 9.31
CA LEU A 55 -11.10 -12.37 8.72
C LEU A 55 -10.52 -13.68 9.29
N LYS A 56 -9.20 -13.77 9.39
CA LYS A 56 -8.51 -14.92 10.02
C LYS A 56 -8.89 -15.07 11.48
N TYR A 57 -8.91 -13.98 12.25
CA TYR A 57 -9.29 -14.02 13.65
C TYR A 57 -10.74 -14.50 13.84
N VAL A 58 -11.68 -13.99 13.04
CA VAL A 58 -13.08 -14.43 13.09
C VAL A 58 -13.20 -15.90 12.69
N ARG A 59 -12.47 -16.35 11.67
CA ARG A 59 -12.44 -17.76 11.27
C ARG A 59 -11.93 -18.66 12.40
N GLU A 60 -10.80 -18.30 13.03
CA GLU A 60 -10.25 -19.05 14.16
C GLU A 60 -11.22 -19.11 15.34
N LEU A 61 -11.93 -18.01 15.65
CA LEU A 61 -12.97 -17.99 16.68
C LEU A 61 -14.18 -18.85 16.28
N ALA A 62 -14.63 -18.77 15.03
CA ALA A 62 -15.76 -19.54 14.54
C ALA A 62 -15.48 -21.04 14.56
N GLU A 63 -14.25 -21.46 14.25
CA GLU A 63 -13.82 -22.86 14.32
C GLU A 63 -13.71 -23.36 15.77
N LYS A 64 -13.33 -22.48 16.71
CA LYS A 64 -13.14 -22.82 18.14
C LYS A 64 -14.40 -22.71 19.01
N THR A 65 -15.50 -22.12 18.52
CA THR A 65 -16.70 -21.85 19.31
C THR A 65 -17.97 -22.45 18.70
N ASP A 66 -18.81 -23.10 19.51
CA ASP A 66 -20.04 -23.75 19.03
C ASP A 66 -21.05 -22.75 18.45
N ILE A 67 -21.16 -21.56 19.06
CA ILE A 67 -22.00 -20.47 18.55
C ILE A 67 -21.47 -19.94 17.21
N GLY A 68 -20.15 -19.83 17.07
CA GLY A 68 -19.52 -19.42 15.82
C GLY A 68 -19.73 -20.42 14.69
N ARG A 69 -19.71 -21.72 14.98
CA ARG A 69 -20.04 -22.77 14.00
C ARG A 69 -21.50 -22.70 13.52
N LEU A 70 -22.42 -22.28 14.38
CA LEU A 70 -23.85 -22.15 14.05
C LEU A 70 -24.17 -20.84 13.31
N ALA A 71 -23.58 -19.71 13.71
CA ALA A 71 -23.94 -18.39 13.18
C ALA A 71 -23.06 -17.92 12.01
N SER A 72 -21.85 -18.47 11.84
CA SER A 72 -20.92 -18.06 10.77
C SER A 72 -21.49 -18.17 9.35
N PRO A 73 -22.24 -19.23 8.96
CA PRO A 73 -22.72 -19.34 7.58
C PRO A 73 -23.64 -18.19 7.16
N SER A 74 -24.51 -17.73 8.08
CA SER A 74 -25.46 -16.64 7.82
C SER A 74 -24.79 -15.27 7.72
N LEU A 75 -23.82 -14.98 8.60
CA LEU A 75 -23.07 -13.73 8.56
C LEU A 75 -22.18 -13.64 7.30
N LEU A 76 -21.55 -14.75 6.93
CA LEU A 76 -20.71 -14.82 5.73
C LEU A 76 -21.51 -14.58 4.46
N LYS A 77 -22.70 -15.18 4.37
CA LYS A 77 -23.58 -14.97 3.23
C LYS A 77 -23.94 -13.49 3.06
N LEU A 78 -24.27 -12.80 4.15
CA LEU A 78 -24.56 -11.35 4.10
C LEU A 78 -23.36 -10.52 3.63
N ILE A 79 -22.16 -10.80 4.16
CA ILE A 79 -20.93 -10.09 3.76
C ILE A 79 -20.61 -10.37 2.29
N TYR A 80 -20.73 -11.63 1.87
CA TYR A 80 -20.48 -12.05 0.50
C TYR A 80 -21.44 -11.41 -0.49
N ASP A 81 -22.74 -11.41 -0.20
CA ASP A 81 -23.78 -10.79 -1.03
C ASP A 81 -23.55 -9.27 -1.15
N ALA A 82 -23.08 -8.60 -0.09
CA ALA A 82 -22.75 -7.17 -0.13
C ALA A 82 -21.49 -6.86 -0.96
N ALA A 83 -20.47 -7.73 -0.88
CA ALA A 83 -19.20 -7.57 -1.58
C ALA A 83 -19.28 -7.94 -3.08
N ARG A 84 -20.28 -8.71 -3.49
CA ARG A 84 -20.38 -9.21 -4.87
C ARG A 84 -20.76 -8.09 -5.85
N PRO A 85 -20.01 -7.91 -6.95
CA PRO A 85 -20.27 -6.84 -7.92
C PRO A 85 -21.46 -7.11 -8.86
N ASN A 86 -21.89 -8.38 -9.03
CA ASN A 86 -23.06 -8.75 -9.84
C ASN A 86 -24.06 -9.55 -9.00
N GLY A 87 -25.22 -8.95 -8.72
CA GLY A 87 -26.30 -9.50 -7.88
C GLY A 87 -27.10 -10.64 -8.52
N ARG A 88 -26.43 -11.68 -9.02
CA ARG A 88 -27.10 -12.91 -9.43
C ARG A 88 -27.22 -13.85 -8.23
N THR A 89 -28.44 -14.00 -7.73
CA THR A 89 -28.84 -15.01 -6.74
C THR A 89 -28.59 -16.39 -7.34
N GLY A 90 -27.60 -17.12 -6.81
CA GLY A 90 -27.23 -18.43 -7.33
C GLY A 90 -26.40 -19.24 -6.35
N GLU A 91 -26.96 -20.40 -6.00
CA GLU A 91 -26.43 -21.55 -5.25
C GLU A 91 -26.10 -21.39 -3.77
N VAL A 92 -26.59 -22.36 -2.98
CA VAL A 92 -26.23 -22.56 -1.58
C VAL A 92 -24.79 -23.08 -1.55
N ARG A 93 -23.83 -22.18 -1.35
CA ARG A 93 -22.40 -22.53 -1.23
C ARG A 93 -22.06 -22.93 0.20
N MET A 94 -21.07 -23.81 0.36
CA MET A 94 -20.59 -24.18 1.69
C MET A 94 -19.88 -22.99 2.34
N SER A 95 -20.02 -22.82 3.66
CA SER A 95 -19.41 -21.70 4.39
C SER A 95 -17.90 -21.62 4.21
N ALA A 96 -17.22 -22.77 4.11
CA ALA A 96 -15.78 -22.85 3.84
C ALA A 96 -15.38 -22.29 2.47
N GLU A 97 -16.21 -22.47 1.45
CA GLU A 97 -15.97 -21.94 0.09
C GLU A 97 -16.07 -20.41 0.11
N ILE A 98 -17.09 -19.87 0.79
CA ILE A 98 -17.30 -18.43 0.95
C ILE A 98 -16.10 -17.77 1.66
N TRP A 99 -15.57 -18.41 2.71
CA TRP A 99 -14.35 -17.92 3.38
C TRP A 99 -13.16 -17.83 2.43
N ASN A 100 -12.91 -18.91 1.68
CA ASN A 100 -11.77 -18.97 0.76
C ASN A 100 -11.92 -17.95 -0.37
N GLU A 101 -13.12 -17.73 -0.89
CA GLU A 101 -13.38 -16.71 -1.91
C GLU A 101 -13.12 -15.29 -1.42
N ILE A 102 -13.57 -14.95 -0.21
CA ILE A 102 -13.31 -13.65 0.40
C ILE A 102 -11.80 -13.46 0.64
N GLU A 103 -11.11 -14.49 1.14
CA GLU A 103 -9.67 -14.45 1.35
C GLU A 103 -8.90 -14.24 0.05
N GLN A 104 -9.26 -14.99 -1.01
CA GLN A 104 -8.69 -14.83 -2.35
C GLN A 104 -8.97 -13.45 -2.94
N LEU A 105 -10.17 -12.91 -2.73
CA LEU A 105 -10.52 -11.57 -3.18
C LEU A 105 -9.64 -10.52 -2.50
N LEU A 106 -9.55 -10.55 -1.17
CA LEU A 106 -8.73 -9.61 -0.41
C LEU A 106 -7.24 -9.74 -0.75
N GLU A 107 -6.75 -10.95 -1.01
CA GLU A 107 -5.39 -11.18 -1.48
C GLU A 107 -5.14 -10.57 -2.85
N LYS A 108 -6.04 -10.77 -3.81
CA LYS A 108 -5.95 -10.15 -5.14
C LYS A 108 -5.95 -8.62 -5.05
N ILE A 109 -6.80 -8.04 -4.21
CA ILE A 109 -6.83 -6.59 -4.01
C ILE A 109 -5.51 -6.10 -3.39
N SER A 110 -5.00 -6.80 -2.37
CA SER A 110 -3.72 -6.45 -1.74
C SER A 110 -2.56 -6.50 -2.75
N LEU A 111 -2.51 -7.53 -3.60
CA LEU A 111 -1.50 -7.64 -4.66
C LEU A 111 -1.61 -6.50 -5.70
N TRP A 112 -2.84 -6.09 -6.03
CA TRP A 112 -3.08 -4.95 -6.94
C TRP A 112 -2.48 -3.64 -6.38
N PHE A 113 -2.65 -3.37 -5.08
CA PHE A 113 -2.07 -2.19 -4.43
C PHE A 113 -0.53 -2.22 -4.37
N THR A 114 0.07 -3.42 -4.40
CA THR A 114 1.53 -3.57 -4.41
C THR A 114 2.17 -3.50 -5.79
N ASP A 115 1.38 -3.62 -6.87
CA ASP A 115 1.88 -3.70 -8.24
C ASP A 115 2.01 -2.30 -8.86
N PRO A 116 3.24 -1.80 -9.14
CA PRO A 116 3.45 -0.47 -9.70
C PRO A 116 2.97 -0.31 -11.15
N SER A 117 2.64 -1.41 -11.84
CA SER A 117 1.99 -1.38 -13.16
C SER A 117 0.48 -1.13 -13.08
N LYS A 118 -0.11 -1.38 -11.90
CA LYS A 118 -1.54 -1.20 -11.63
C LYS A 118 -1.81 0.07 -10.84
N LEU A 119 -0.96 0.37 -9.88
CA LEU A 119 -1.05 1.57 -9.05
C LEU A 119 0.33 2.22 -8.92
N ALA A 120 0.46 3.41 -9.50
CA ALA A 120 1.65 4.23 -9.33
C ALA A 120 1.33 5.42 -8.41
N CYS A 121 1.97 5.47 -7.26
CA CYS A 121 1.83 6.58 -6.32
C CYS A 121 3.08 7.47 -6.35
N PHE A 122 2.85 8.77 -6.32
CA PHE A 122 3.92 9.77 -6.29
C PHE A 122 3.76 10.70 -5.11
N LEU A 123 4.87 11.05 -4.48
CA LEU A 123 4.89 12.09 -3.46
C LEU A 123 5.00 13.44 -4.15
N VAL A 124 4.31 14.43 -3.61
CA VAL A 124 4.33 15.80 -4.12
C VAL A 124 4.55 16.73 -2.94
N MET A 125 5.50 17.65 -3.04
CA MET A 125 5.90 18.51 -1.92
C MET A 125 6.43 19.88 -2.38
N ASP A 126 6.48 20.83 -1.45
CA ASP A 126 7.26 22.07 -1.62
C ASP A 126 8.68 21.83 -1.07
N PRO A 127 9.73 21.81 -1.91
CA PRO A 127 11.10 21.55 -1.48
C PRO A 127 11.68 22.67 -0.60
N ARG A 128 11.10 23.89 -0.62
CA ARG A 128 11.54 25.03 0.20
C ARG A 128 11.07 24.89 1.65
N GLY A 129 9.94 24.23 1.85
CA GLY A 129 9.33 24.02 3.16
C GLY A 129 9.90 22.79 3.86
N SER A 130 10.67 22.98 4.94
CA SER A 130 11.22 21.87 5.73
C SER A 130 10.12 20.94 6.29
N ILE A 131 8.96 21.48 6.65
CA ILE A 131 7.79 20.73 7.12
C ILE A 131 7.15 19.93 5.98
N SER A 132 7.10 20.48 4.76
CA SER A 132 6.56 19.78 3.58
C SER A 132 7.45 18.58 3.21
N VAL A 133 8.77 18.79 3.18
CA VAL A 133 9.75 17.73 2.95
C VAL A 133 9.68 16.64 4.03
N SER A 134 9.59 17.04 5.31
CA SER A 134 9.49 16.09 6.43
C SER A 134 8.18 15.29 6.38
N SER A 135 7.07 15.95 6.03
CA SER A 135 5.77 15.31 5.84
C SER A 135 5.81 14.30 4.69
N ALA A 136 6.41 14.66 3.55
CA ALA A 136 6.55 13.76 2.42
C ALA A 136 7.39 12.51 2.76
N LEU A 137 8.50 12.67 3.50
CA LEU A 137 9.27 11.54 4.03
C LEU A 137 8.43 10.66 4.95
N ARG A 138 7.64 11.28 5.84
CA ARG A 138 6.76 10.54 6.76
C ARG A 138 5.70 9.74 6.01
N TYR A 139 5.08 10.35 4.99
CA TYR A 139 4.10 9.68 4.14
C TYR A 139 4.71 8.56 3.31
N TRP A 140 5.97 8.69 2.87
CA TRP A 140 6.67 7.60 2.21
C TRP A 140 6.72 6.35 3.09
N GLY A 141 7.13 6.51 4.35
CA GLY A 141 7.15 5.45 5.35
C GLY A 141 5.77 4.87 5.60
N CYS A 142 4.76 5.72 5.80
CA CYS A 142 3.38 5.28 6.02
C CYS A 142 2.83 4.47 4.85
N THR A 143 3.08 4.89 3.61
CA THR A 143 2.60 4.18 2.41
C THR A 143 3.22 2.79 2.32
N ILE A 144 4.52 2.67 2.59
CA ILE A 144 5.21 1.38 2.65
C ILE A 144 4.61 0.50 3.77
N GLN A 145 4.32 1.06 4.94
CA GLN A 145 3.69 0.30 6.03
C GLN A 145 2.24 -0.09 5.73
N ALA A 146 1.50 0.72 4.98
CA ALA A 146 0.16 0.37 4.50
C ALA A 146 0.18 -0.74 3.43
N GLY A 147 1.36 -1.09 2.90
CA GLY A 147 1.53 -2.14 1.90
C GLY A 147 1.48 -1.65 0.45
N ALA A 148 1.44 -0.34 0.23
CA ALA A 148 1.55 0.25 -1.11
C ALA A 148 2.99 0.68 -1.41
N GLN A 149 3.24 1.09 -2.66
CA GLN A 149 4.55 1.50 -3.15
C GLN A 149 4.53 2.95 -3.64
N ILE A 150 5.64 3.66 -3.43
CA ILE A 150 5.87 4.98 -4.00
C ILE A 150 6.88 4.82 -5.15
N CYS A 151 6.49 5.24 -6.35
CA CYS A 151 7.31 5.14 -7.57
C CYS A 151 8.28 6.32 -7.71
N GLY A 152 7.92 7.48 -7.15
CA GLY A 152 8.73 8.68 -7.25
C GLY A 152 8.26 9.81 -6.36
N ALA A 153 9.07 10.87 -6.32
CA ALA A 153 8.74 12.09 -5.61
C ALA A 153 8.95 13.31 -6.52
N PHE A 154 8.08 14.29 -6.35
CA PHE A 154 8.07 15.54 -7.08
C PHE A 154 8.15 16.73 -6.14
N GLY A 155 8.97 17.70 -6.50
CA GLY A 155 9.04 19.01 -5.84
C GLY A 155 8.59 20.11 -6.78
N TYR A 156 7.68 20.98 -6.35
CA TYR A 156 7.35 22.18 -7.13
C TYR A 156 8.50 23.19 -7.06
N ALA A 157 8.88 23.75 -8.20
CA ALA A 157 9.87 24.82 -8.27
C ALA A 157 9.49 25.85 -9.34
N GLU A 158 9.67 27.13 -9.03
CA GLU A 158 9.53 28.22 -10.00
C GLU A 158 10.71 28.20 -10.97
N ASP A 159 11.93 28.01 -10.45
CA ASP A 159 13.11 27.69 -11.23
C ASP A 159 13.66 26.30 -10.85
N PRO A 160 13.81 25.36 -11.80
CA PRO A 160 14.45 24.07 -11.56
C PRO A 160 15.85 24.16 -10.91
N SER A 161 16.55 25.28 -11.05
CA SER A 161 17.87 25.53 -10.46
C SER A 161 17.83 25.73 -8.93
N GLU A 162 16.69 26.15 -8.39
CA GLU A 162 16.46 26.33 -6.94
C GLU A 162 16.18 25.01 -6.21
N MET A 163 16.15 23.89 -6.94
CA MET A 163 15.95 22.58 -6.38
C MET A 163 17.17 22.19 -5.53
N HIS A 164 17.00 22.25 -4.21
CA HIS A 164 18.09 22.00 -3.26
C HIS A 164 18.55 20.54 -3.38
N GLN A 165 19.81 20.33 -3.77
CA GLN A 165 20.42 19.00 -3.90
C GLN A 165 20.27 18.16 -2.62
N GLY A 166 20.35 18.81 -1.45
CA GLY A 166 20.13 18.16 -0.14
C GLY A 166 18.70 17.63 0.08
N VAL A 167 17.69 18.10 -0.67
CA VAL A 167 16.34 17.51 -0.62
C VAL A 167 16.32 16.21 -1.42
N ALA A 168 16.88 16.19 -2.63
CA ALA A 168 16.95 14.98 -3.45
C ALA A 168 17.69 13.84 -2.73
N GLU A 169 18.79 14.16 -2.03
CA GLU A 169 19.55 13.20 -1.21
C GLU A 169 18.72 12.58 -0.08
N LYS A 170 17.79 13.34 0.52
CA LYS A 170 16.88 12.81 1.54
C LYS A 170 15.95 11.75 0.98
N PHE A 171 15.61 11.79 -0.30
CA PHE A 171 14.71 10.82 -0.92
C PHE A 171 15.40 9.61 -1.50
N LEU A 172 16.74 9.53 -1.51
CA LEU A 172 17.43 8.31 -1.96
C LEU A 172 16.93 7.07 -1.19
N PRO A 173 16.67 5.93 -1.87
CA PRO A 173 16.92 5.64 -3.30
C PRO A 173 15.76 6.01 -4.25
N LEU A 174 14.72 6.71 -3.79
CA LEU A 174 13.59 7.14 -4.61
C LEU A 174 14.02 8.18 -5.64
N SER A 175 13.49 8.05 -6.86
CA SER A 175 13.71 9.05 -7.91
C SER A 175 12.96 10.34 -7.56
N PHE A 176 13.68 11.46 -7.59
CA PHE A 176 13.15 12.79 -7.31
C PHE A 176 13.28 13.68 -8.54
N SER A 177 12.23 14.42 -8.89
CA SER A 177 12.26 15.36 -10.02
C SER A 177 11.45 16.64 -9.73
N SER A 178 11.76 17.72 -10.44
CA SER A 178 11.02 18.97 -10.33
C SER A 178 9.74 18.97 -11.18
N LEU A 179 8.71 19.62 -10.65
CA LEU A 179 7.50 20.03 -11.37
C LEU A 179 7.49 21.56 -11.50
N PRO A 180 7.04 22.10 -12.64
CA PRO A 180 6.89 23.53 -12.82
C PRO A 180 5.84 24.06 -11.87
N PHE A 181 6.09 25.23 -11.28
CA PHE A 181 5.08 25.95 -10.52
C PHE A 181 3.95 26.43 -11.44
N LEU A 182 2.71 26.15 -11.06
CA LEU A 182 1.51 26.62 -11.75
C LEU A 182 0.81 27.66 -10.89
N PRO A 183 0.73 28.93 -11.33
CA PRO A 183 0.02 29.96 -10.57
C PRO A 183 -1.48 29.67 -10.53
N THR A 184 -2.06 29.71 -9.33
CA THR A 184 -3.47 29.41 -9.05
C THR A 184 -4.45 30.44 -9.64
N ASP A 185 -3.96 31.67 -9.89
CA ASP A 185 -4.83 32.85 -10.10
C ASP A 185 -5.03 33.22 -11.58
N SER A 186 -4.50 32.44 -12.53
CA SER A 186 -4.64 32.70 -13.98
C SER A 186 -5.06 31.43 -14.71
N SER A 187 -5.57 31.55 -15.94
CA SER A 187 -5.80 30.40 -16.81
C SER A 187 -4.47 29.70 -17.05
N ALA A 188 -4.15 28.69 -16.25
CA ALA A 188 -2.89 27.99 -16.31
C ALA A 188 -2.66 27.49 -17.74
N ASP A 189 -1.56 27.92 -18.36
CA ASP A 189 -1.14 27.46 -19.69
C ASP A 189 -0.60 26.03 -19.55
N TRP A 190 -1.51 25.07 -19.49
CA TRP A 190 -1.20 23.64 -19.35
C TRP A 190 -0.30 23.14 -20.48
N GLY A 191 -0.43 23.70 -21.69
CA GLY A 191 0.43 23.34 -22.83
C GLY A 191 1.89 23.71 -22.57
N ARG A 192 2.13 24.94 -22.10
CA ARG A 192 3.47 25.38 -21.70
C ARG A 192 4.03 24.57 -20.53
N ALA A 193 3.21 24.27 -19.53
CA ALA A 193 3.63 23.50 -18.37
C ALA A 193 3.99 22.05 -18.72
N LEU A 194 3.22 21.39 -19.59
CA LEU A 194 3.54 20.05 -20.08
C LEU A 194 4.81 20.03 -20.94
N ASN A 195 5.03 21.09 -21.72
CA ASN A 195 6.24 21.23 -22.54
C ASN A 195 7.49 21.52 -21.69
N SER A 196 7.35 22.25 -20.58
CA SER A 196 8.46 22.57 -19.67
C SER A 196 8.88 21.40 -18.76
N LEU A 197 8.09 20.33 -18.69
CA LEU A 197 8.46 19.12 -17.97
C LEU A 197 9.78 18.54 -18.50
N ASN A 198 10.75 18.42 -17.58
CA ASN A 198 12.06 17.87 -17.88
C ASN A 198 11.98 16.37 -18.28
N GLN A 199 13.03 15.84 -18.91
CA GLN A 199 13.05 14.45 -19.37
C GLN A 199 12.99 13.45 -18.21
N ASN A 200 13.55 13.79 -17.05
CA ASN A 200 13.53 12.93 -15.86
C ASN A 200 12.11 12.78 -15.30
N THR A 201 11.33 13.85 -15.23
CA THR A 201 9.92 13.86 -14.83
C THR A 201 9.09 13.04 -15.80
N LYS A 202 9.28 13.24 -17.11
CA LYS A 202 8.61 12.42 -18.15
C LYS A 202 9.00 10.94 -18.03
N GLY A 203 10.26 10.65 -17.73
CA GLY A 203 10.76 9.30 -17.50
C GLY A 203 10.16 8.66 -16.25
N LEU A 204 10.05 9.41 -15.15
CA LEU A 204 9.50 8.95 -13.89
C LEU A 204 8.01 8.63 -13.98
N LEU A 205 7.24 9.45 -14.73
CA LEU A 205 5.82 9.18 -15.00
C LEU A 205 5.62 7.97 -15.92
N ARG A 206 6.57 7.68 -16.81
CA ARG A 206 6.49 6.55 -17.77
C ARG A 206 7.01 5.23 -17.20
N ASN A 207 8.03 5.27 -16.35
CA ASN A 207 8.74 4.10 -15.87
C ASN A 207 8.48 3.87 -14.38
N THR A 208 7.27 3.43 -14.07
CA THR A 208 6.82 3.17 -12.70
C THR A 208 7.37 1.84 -12.14
N SER A 209 7.94 0.99 -13.00
CA SER A 209 8.37 -0.38 -12.65
C SER A 209 9.63 -0.45 -11.78
N LYS A 210 10.40 0.64 -11.66
CA LYS A 210 11.61 0.67 -10.82
C LYS A 210 11.24 1.05 -9.38
N VAL A 211 10.82 0.05 -8.60
CA VAL A 211 10.51 0.27 -7.18
C VAL A 211 11.53 -0.42 -6.28
N TYR A 212 11.95 0.30 -5.24
CA TYR A 212 12.82 -0.23 -4.20
C TYR A 212 12.05 -1.23 -3.32
N PRO A 213 12.57 -2.44 -3.05
CA PRO A 213 11.85 -3.44 -2.29
C PRO A 213 11.62 -2.97 -0.85
N SER A 214 10.36 -2.98 -0.42
CA SER A 214 10.01 -2.61 0.97
C SER A 214 10.49 -3.62 2.01
N VAL A 215 10.61 -4.89 1.62
CA VAL A 215 11.05 -6.00 2.48
C VAL A 215 11.97 -6.90 1.68
N SER A 216 13.12 -7.23 2.24
CA SER A 216 14.04 -8.22 1.70
C SER A 216 14.34 -9.31 2.73
N PHE A 217 14.48 -10.53 2.23
CA PHE A 217 14.75 -11.71 3.05
C PHE A 217 16.13 -12.25 2.68
N ASP A 218 17.00 -12.36 3.68
CA ASP A 218 18.30 -13.02 3.56
C ASP A 218 18.26 -14.33 4.33
N SER A 219 18.10 -15.44 3.60
CA SER A 219 18.06 -16.77 4.18
C SER A 219 19.42 -17.26 4.70
N ALA A 220 20.54 -16.74 4.17
CA ALA A 220 21.87 -17.14 4.61
C ALA A 220 22.19 -16.56 5.99
N GLN A 221 21.85 -15.28 6.20
CA GLN A 221 22.03 -14.59 7.48
C GLN A 221 20.83 -14.71 8.42
N LYS A 222 19.77 -15.43 8.01
CA LYS A 222 18.47 -15.48 8.69
C LYS A 222 17.98 -14.08 9.11
N SER A 223 18.08 -13.11 8.21
CA SER A 223 17.73 -11.72 8.48
C SER A 223 16.65 -11.20 7.56
N VAL A 224 15.79 -10.34 8.10
CA VAL A 224 14.73 -9.65 7.37
C VAL A 224 15.02 -8.16 7.45
N THR A 225 15.12 -7.51 6.30
CA THR A 225 15.35 -6.06 6.24
C THR A 225 14.08 -5.39 5.75
N LEU A 226 13.55 -4.47 6.55
CA LEU A 226 12.40 -3.65 6.19
C LEU A 226 12.84 -2.22 5.98
N PHE A 227 12.55 -1.68 4.79
CA PHE A 227 12.81 -0.28 4.49
C PHE A 227 11.71 0.59 5.08
N MET A 228 12.08 1.51 5.98
CA MET A 228 11.19 2.32 6.80
C MET A 228 11.64 3.79 6.81
N PRO A 229 11.59 4.48 5.66
CA PRO A 229 11.97 5.89 5.57
C PRO A 229 11.01 6.78 6.37
N GLY A 230 11.52 7.91 6.86
CA GLY A 230 10.69 8.93 7.52
C GLY A 230 10.21 8.56 8.93
N PHE A 231 10.70 7.47 9.53
CA PHE A 231 10.40 7.08 10.90
C PHE A 231 11.62 7.23 11.80
N ASP A 232 11.35 7.63 13.04
CA ASP A 232 12.33 7.54 14.12
C ASP A 232 12.27 6.18 14.81
N LYS A 233 13.41 5.76 15.38
CA LYS A 233 13.53 4.47 16.08
C LYS A 233 12.49 4.31 17.20
N SER A 234 12.13 5.39 17.89
CA SER A 234 11.16 5.40 18.99
C SER A 234 9.72 5.12 18.53
N GLU A 235 9.40 5.38 17.26
CA GLU A 235 8.05 5.19 16.71
C GLU A 235 7.81 3.75 16.23
N ILE A 236 8.87 2.96 16.07
CA ILE A 236 8.80 1.62 15.47
C ILE A 236 8.63 0.59 16.58
N LYS A 237 7.52 -0.15 16.54
CA LYS A 237 7.28 -1.29 17.42
C LYS A 237 7.30 -2.58 16.61
N LEU A 238 8.01 -3.58 17.13
CA LEU A 238 8.13 -4.90 16.53
C LEU A 238 7.56 -5.95 17.49
N TYR A 239 6.65 -6.76 16.99
CA TYR A 239 6.08 -7.89 17.69
C TYR A 239 6.26 -9.17 16.88
N GLN A 240 6.43 -10.28 17.59
CA GLN A 240 6.49 -11.60 16.99
C GLN A 240 5.20 -12.37 17.29
N TYR A 241 4.55 -12.89 16.26
CA TYR A 241 3.30 -13.63 16.37
C TYR A 241 3.45 -15.10 15.95
N ARG A 242 2.44 -15.90 16.31
CA ARG A 242 2.23 -17.28 15.81
C ARG A 242 3.48 -18.17 15.91
N GLY A 243 4.13 -18.16 17.08
CA GLY A 243 5.30 -18.99 17.34
C GLY A 243 6.54 -18.65 16.50
N GLY A 244 6.58 -17.47 15.88
CA GLY A 244 7.72 -17.01 15.09
C GLY A 244 7.62 -17.23 13.59
N SER A 245 6.41 -17.42 13.07
CA SER A 245 6.13 -17.46 11.63
C SER A 245 5.81 -16.09 11.02
N GLU A 246 5.43 -15.11 11.84
CA GLU A 246 5.01 -13.78 11.40
C GLU A 246 5.63 -12.69 12.28
N LEU A 247 6.00 -11.57 11.65
CA LEU A 247 6.40 -10.33 12.31
C LEU A 247 5.30 -9.30 12.13
N LEU A 248 4.87 -8.64 13.20
CA LEU A 248 3.99 -7.48 13.14
C LEU A 248 4.82 -6.23 13.44
N ILE A 249 4.78 -5.29 12.50
CA ILE A 249 5.43 -3.99 12.64
C ILE A 249 4.33 -2.94 12.77
N GLU A 250 4.45 -2.08 13.77
CA GLU A 250 3.60 -0.90 13.96
C GLU A 250 4.47 0.34 13.86
N ALA A 251 4.14 1.21 12.91
CA ALA A 251 4.74 2.52 12.73
C ALA A 251 3.76 3.44 11.97
N GLY A 252 3.67 4.71 12.37
CA GLY A 252 2.87 5.70 11.66
C GLY A 252 1.37 5.41 11.56
N ASP A 253 0.78 4.88 12.64
CA ASP A 253 -0.63 4.44 12.69
C ASP A 253 -0.98 3.33 11.65
N GLN A 254 0.05 2.69 11.11
CA GLN A 254 -0.06 1.54 10.23
C GLN A 254 0.50 0.30 10.91
N ARG A 255 -0.13 -0.84 10.61
CA ARG A 255 0.25 -2.16 11.10
C ARG A 255 0.44 -3.07 9.92
N ARG A 256 1.64 -3.63 9.79
CA ARG A 256 2.00 -4.52 8.69
C ARG A 256 2.44 -5.88 9.22
N VAL A 257 1.81 -6.93 8.71
CA VAL A 257 2.21 -8.31 8.98
C VAL A 257 3.15 -8.77 7.87
N ILE A 258 4.34 -9.24 8.26
CA ILE A 258 5.33 -9.84 7.37
C ILE A 258 5.39 -11.33 7.67
N LYS A 259 4.99 -12.15 6.70
CA LYS A 259 5.09 -13.60 6.77
C LYS A 259 6.54 -14.02 6.50
N LEU A 260 7.09 -14.83 7.40
CA LEU A 260 8.44 -15.36 7.24
C LEU A 260 8.40 -16.63 6.38
N PRO A 261 9.32 -16.77 5.40
CA PRO A 261 9.49 -18.02 4.65
C PRO A 261 9.75 -19.19 5.60
N PRO A 262 9.26 -20.41 5.32
CA PRO A 262 9.41 -21.57 6.22
C PRO A 262 10.84 -21.82 6.71
N ALA A 263 11.84 -21.62 5.84
CA ALA A 263 13.25 -21.80 6.16
C ALA A 263 13.82 -20.79 7.18
N MET A 264 13.11 -19.67 7.39
CA MET A 264 13.52 -18.56 8.27
C MET A 264 12.59 -18.38 9.46
N GLN A 265 11.62 -19.28 9.68
CA GLN A 265 10.76 -19.22 10.86
C GLN A 265 11.54 -19.58 12.11
N GLY A 266 11.31 -18.85 13.20
CA GLY A 266 12.10 -19.00 14.41
C GLY A 266 11.91 -17.83 15.36
N LYS A 267 12.66 -17.78 16.46
CA LYS A 267 12.52 -16.71 17.46
C LYS A 267 13.31 -15.47 17.03
N VAL A 268 12.77 -14.27 17.23
CA VAL A 268 13.54 -13.04 17.00
C VAL A 268 14.76 -13.03 17.95
N GLY A 269 15.95 -13.02 17.37
CA GLY A 269 17.22 -12.93 18.09
C GLY A 269 17.62 -11.50 18.42
N GLY A 270 17.17 -10.53 17.63
CA GLY A 270 17.40 -9.10 17.83
C GLY A 270 16.86 -8.28 16.66
N ALA A 271 16.78 -6.97 16.85
CA ALA A 271 16.44 -6.02 15.80
C ALA A 271 17.29 -4.74 15.94
N LYS A 272 17.70 -4.17 14.81
CA LYS A 272 18.48 -2.93 14.76
C LYS A 272 17.91 -2.02 13.69
N PHE A 273 17.81 -0.73 14.00
CA PHE A 273 17.45 0.31 13.03
C PHE A 273 18.70 1.05 12.59
N VAL A 274 19.04 0.98 11.30
CA VAL A 274 20.24 1.59 10.69
C VAL A 274 19.88 2.05 9.28
N ASP A 275 20.31 3.25 8.89
CA ASP A 275 20.14 3.77 7.52
C ASP A 275 18.70 3.64 6.98
N ARG A 276 17.71 3.98 7.82
CA ARG A 276 16.26 3.87 7.52
C ARG A 276 15.76 2.45 7.29
N ASN A 277 16.54 1.44 7.67
CA ASN A 277 16.18 0.04 7.58
C ASN A 277 16.04 -0.57 8.98
N LEU A 278 14.96 -1.29 9.20
CA LEU A 278 14.80 -2.19 10.35
C LEU A 278 15.31 -3.57 9.94
N VAL A 279 16.47 -3.96 10.48
CA VAL A 279 17.07 -5.28 10.28
C VAL A 279 16.71 -6.16 11.46
N VAL A 280 15.95 -7.23 11.21
CA VAL A 280 15.52 -8.21 12.20
C VAL A 280 16.27 -9.52 11.97
N THR A 281 16.94 -10.03 12.99
CA THR A 281 17.65 -11.32 12.93
C THR A 281 16.81 -12.40 13.60
N ILE A 282 16.65 -13.54 12.92
CA ILE A 282 15.90 -14.70 13.40
C ILE A 282 16.87 -15.82 13.82
N ARG A 283 16.54 -16.52 14.91
CA ARG A 283 17.28 -17.70 15.41
C ARG A 283 16.56 -18.98 15.01
#